data_AF-A0A1Y0BFG0-F1
#
_entry.id   AF-A0A1Y0BFG0-F1
#
_cell.length_a   1.000
_cell.length_b   1.000
_cell.length_c   1.000
_cell.angle_alpha   90.00
_cell.angle_beta   90.00
_cell.angle_gamma   90.00
#
_symmetry.space_group_name_H-M   'P 1'
#
loop_
_entity.id
_entity.type
_entity.pdbx_description
1 polymer ?
#
loop_
_entity_poly.entity_id
_entity_poly.type
_entity_poly.pdbx_seq_one_letter_code
_entity_poly.pdbx_strand_id
1 'polypeptide(L)'
;MVSESEERIAETTAFEPPTQQNLTDEEVLGALERLPRAFQEVVVLADIEEMSYKEIASALEVPIGTVMSRISRGRKLLRAELASYANAHGFGRSTQDQISAKEQLREP
;
A
#
# COMPACT_ATOMS: atom_id res chain seq x y z
N MET A 1 -1.27 -22.48 -61.32
CA MET A 1 -2.53 -22.21 -60.57
C MET A 1 -2.58 -23.13 -59.37
N VAL A 2 -1.99 -22.69 -58.27
CA VAL A 2 -2.21 -23.19 -56.91
C VAL A 2 -2.05 -21.96 -56.01
N SER A 3 -2.96 -21.84 -55.05
CA SER A 3 -3.28 -20.67 -54.25
C SER A 3 -2.08 -20.04 -53.56
N GLU A 4 -1.92 -18.73 -53.76
CA GLU A 4 -1.11 -17.87 -52.89
C GLU A 4 -1.99 -16.72 -52.41
N SER A 5 -1.85 -16.40 -51.13
CA SER A 5 -2.16 -15.10 -50.53
C SER A 5 -3.48 -14.92 -49.78
N GLU A 6 -3.89 -15.90 -48.96
CA GLU A 6 -4.66 -15.60 -47.74
C GLU A 6 -3.84 -15.95 -46.50
N GLU A 7 -2.74 -15.25 -46.29
CA GLU A 7 -2.11 -15.26 -44.97
C GLU A 7 -1.33 -13.96 -44.74
N ARG A 8 -2.05 -12.94 -44.30
CA ARG A 8 -1.46 -11.91 -43.45
C ARG A 8 -2.43 -11.67 -42.30
N ILE A 9 -2.43 -12.61 -41.36
CA ILE A 9 -3.06 -12.45 -40.06
C ILE A 9 -2.34 -11.26 -39.41
N ALA A 10 -3.11 -10.23 -39.06
CA ALA A 10 -2.62 -9.02 -38.45
C ALA A 10 -1.89 -9.35 -37.15
N GLU A 11 -0.59 -9.02 -37.10
CA GLU A 11 0.19 -9.02 -35.88
C GLU A 11 -0.23 -7.82 -35.04
N THR A 12 -1.38 -7.94 -34.39
CA THR A 12 -1.71 -7.10 -33.24
C THR A 12 -0.84 -7.59 -32.10
N THR A 13 0.35 -7.01 -31.94
CA THR A 13 1.07 -7.14 -30.66
C THR A 13 0.12 -6.58 -29.60
N ALA A 14 -0.37 -7.44 -28.72
CA ALA A 14 -1.11 -6.99 -27.56
C ALA A 14 -0.16 -6.07 -26.79
N PHE A 15 -0.56 -4.82 -26.58
CA PHE A 15 0.09 -3.97 -25.61
C PHE A 15 -0.19 -4.60 -24.25
N GLU A 16 0.79 -5.36 -23.74
CA GLU A 16 0.82 -5.71 -22.33
C GLU A 16 1.15 -4.41 -21.60
N PRO A 17 0.20 -3.78 -20.88
CA PRO A 17 0.54 -2.65 -20.05
C PRO A 17 1.66 -3.11 -19.11
N PRO A 18 2.72 -2.30 -18.90
CA PRO A 18 3.78 -2.66 -17.97
C PRO A 18 3.09 -3.04 -16.66
N THR A 19 3.25 -4.30 -16.25
CA THR A 19 2.75 -4.81 -14.99
C THR A 19 3.09 -3.75 -13.95
N GLN A 20 2.07 -3.10 -13.41
CA GLN A 20 2.24 -2.19 -12.27
C GLN A 20 3.09 -2.97 -11.28
N GLN A 21 4.27 -2.43 -10.94
CA GLN A 21 5.15 -3.04 -9.95
C GLN A 21 4.39 -3.04 -8.64
N ASN A 22 3.58 -4.09 -8.45
CA ASN A 22 2.91 -4.38 -7.21
C ASN A 22 4.01 -4.48 -6.17
N LEU A 23 3.75 -3.92 -5.00
CA LEU A 23 4.54 -4.12 -3.80
C LEU A 23 5.06 -5.56 -3.80
N THR A 24 6.36 -5.80 -3.60
CA THR A 24 6.74 -7.18 -3.31
C THR A 24 6.07 -7.49 -1.98
N ASP A 25 5.03 -8.32 -2.00
CA ASP A 25 4.24 -8.64 -0.81
C ASP A 25 5.17 -9.05 0.34
N GLU A 26 6.32 -9.64 0.01
CA GLU A 26 7.42 -10.03 0.90
C GLU A 26 8.05 -8.87 1.70
N GLU A 27 8.29 -7.69 1.11
CA GLU A 27 8.88 -6.55 1.85
C GLU A 27 7.89 -5.95 2.86
N VAL A 28 6.61 -5.88 2.48
CA VAL A 28 5.55 -5.37 3.34
C VAL A 28 5.25 -6.35 4.48
N LEU A 29 5.15 -7.64 4.16
CA LEU A 29 4.99 -8.71 5.15
C LEU A 29 6.19 -8.75 6.10
N GLY A 30 7.41 -8.66 5.57
CA GLY A 30 8.62 -8.61 6.39
C GLY A 30 8.68 -7.40 7.32
N ALA A 31 8.17 -6.23 6.90
CA ALA A 31 8.06 -5.07 7.77
C ALA A 31 7.02 -5.28 8.89
N LEU A 32 5.87 -5.91 8.59
CA LEU A 32 4.87 -6.26 9.59
C LEU A 32 5.40 -7.27 10.62
N GLU A 33 6.19 -8.26 10.19
CA GLU A 33 6.78 -9.28 11.07
C GLU A 33 7.81 -8.71 12.05
N ARG A 34 8.43 -7.57 11.74
CA ARG A 34 9.37 -6.90 12.65
C ARG A 34 8.69 -6.13 13.77
N LEU A 35 7.38 -5.88 13.66
CA LEU A 35 6.64 -5.22 14.73
C LEU A 35 6.47 -6.17 15.93
N PRO A 36 6.52 -5.65 17.17
CA PRO A 36 6.06 -6.40 18.32
C PRO A 36 4.64 -6.94 18.09
N ARG A 37 4.40 -8.21 18.43
CA ARG A 37 3.15 -8.93 18.16
C ARG A 37 1.88 -8.16 18.51
N ALA A 38 1.87 -7.49 19.66
CA ALA A 38 0.71 -6.71 20.12
C ALA A 38 0.36 -5.50 19.23
N PHE A 39 1.31 -5.00 18.42
CA PHE A 39 1.08 -3.94 17.44
C PHE A 39 0.76 -4.51 16.07
N GLN A 40 1.41 -5.61 15.69
CA GLN A 40 1.12 -6.34 14.45
C GLN A 40 -0.35 -6.76 14.41
N GLU A 41 -0.85 -7.44 15.45
CA GLU A 41 -2.22 -7.94 15.52
C GLU A 41 -3.25 -6.82 15.32
N VAL A 42 -3.11 -5.69 16.03
CA VAL A 42 -4.09 -4.59 15.88
C VAL A 42 -3.99 -3.86 14.55
N VAL A 43 -2.81 -3.82 13.92
CA VAL A 43 -2.61 -3.18 12.62
C VAL A 43 -3.21 -4.06 11.53
N VAL A 44 -2.97 -5.37 11.56
CA VAL A 44 -3.57 -6.32 10.61
C VAL A 44 -5.10 -6.28 10.71
N LEU A 45 -5.65 -6.39 11.92
CA LEU A 45 -7.10 -6.40 12.09
C LEU A 45 -7.76 -5.08 11.65
N ALA A 46 -7.08 -3.94 11.82
CA ALA A 46 -7.63 -2.63 11.47
C ALA A 46 -7.43 -2.25 10.00
N ASP A 47 -6.25 -2.52 9.44
CA ASP A 47 -5.80 -2.00 8.14
C ASP A 47 -5.94 -3.03 7.00
N ILE A 48 -6.03 -4.33 7.34
CA ILE A 48 -6.16 -5.43 6.36
C ILE A 48 -7.55 -6.08 6.46
N GLU A 49 -7.96 -6.46 7.67
CA GLU A 49 -9.28 -7.08 7.91
C GLU A 49 -10.41 -6.04 8.05
N GLU A 50 -10.08 -4.74 7.98
CA GLU A 50 -10.99 -3.60 8.07
C GLU A 50 -11.96 -3.63 9.27
N MET A 51 -11.58 -4.31 10.36
CA MET A 51 -12.42 -4.40 11.56
C MET A 51 -12.54 -3.06 12.27
N SER A 52 -13.72 -2.80 12.84
CA SER A 52 -13.90 -1.62 13.68
C SER A 52 -13.12 -1.73 14.99
N TYR A 53 -12.77 -0.59 15.59
CA TYR A 53 -12.02 -0.58 16.86
C TYR A 53 -12.77 -1.27 18.00
N LYS A 54 -14.12 -1.32 17.93
CA LYS A 54 -14.95 -2.04 18.88
C LYS A 54 -14.84 -3.56 18.70
N GLU A 55 -14.86 -4.03 17.46
CA GLU A 55 -14.69 -5.46 17.16
C GLU A 55 -13.29 -5.94 17.54
N ILE A 56 -12.27 -5.15 17.27
CA ILE A 56 -10.88 -5.44 17.68
C ILE A 56 -10.76 -5.50 19.21
N ALA A 57 -11.38 -4.55 19.92
CA ALA A 57 -11.38 -4.54 21.38
C ALA A 57 -12.03 -5.80 21.97
N SER A 58 -13.15 -6.23 21.39
CA SER A 58 -13.84 -7.47 21.77
C SER A 58 -13.02 -8.71 21.43
N ALA A 59 -12.44 -8.79 20.23
CA ALA A 59 -11.69 -9.95 19.77
C ALA A 59 -10.39 -10.18 20.56
N LEU A 60 -9.72 -9.10 20.98
CA LEU A 60 -8.46 -9.17 21.72
C LEU A 60 -8.63 -9.05 23.25
N GLU A 61 -9.87 -8.92 23.73
CA GLU A 61 -10.20 -8.74 25.15
C GLU A 61 -9.42 -7.58 25.82
N VAL A 62 -9.28 -6.45 25.12
CA VAL A 62 -8.60 -5.25 25.64
C VAL A 62 -9.46 -4.00 25.55
N PRO A 63 -9.24 -2.97 26.39
CA PRO A 63 -9.98 -1.73 26.31
C PRO A 63 -9.84 -1.03 24.94
N ILE A 64 -10.89 -0.36 24.48
CA ILE A 64 -10.88 0.38 23.21
C ILE A 64 -9.79 1.47 23.16
N GLY A 65 -9.50 2.11 24.30
CA GLY A 65 -8.38 3.07 24.40
C GLY A 65 -7.01 2.40 24.20
N THR A 66 -6.87 1.15 24.63
CA THR A 66 -5.66 0.35 24.35
C THR A 66 -5.54 0.06 22.87
N VAL A 67 -6.63 -0.35 22.20
CA VAL A 67 -6.66 -0.55 20.73
C VAL A 67 -6.21 0.70 19.99
N MET A 68 -6.83 1.86 20.27
CA MET A 68 -6.45 3.13 19.64
C MET A 68 -4.97 3.45 19.83
N SER A 69 -4.45 3.30 21.06
CA SER A 69 -3.05 3.56 21.37
C SER A 69 -2.09 2.58 20.70
N ARG A 70 -2.49 1.30 20.55
CA ARG A 70 -1.69 0.26 19.91
C ARG A 70 -1.67 0.44 18.40
N ILE A 71 -2.81 0.78 17.77
CA ILE A 71 -2.88 1.09 16.33
C ILE A 71 -2.01 2.31 16.01
N SER A 72 -2.15 3.39 16.77
CA SER A 72 -1.36 4.61 16.56
C SER A 72 0.15 4.32 16.62
N ARG A 73 0.60 3.60 17.66
CA ARG A 73 2.00 3.22 17.81
C ARG A 73 2.46 2.21 16.76
N GLY A 74 1.63 1.21 16.46
CA GLY A 74 1.91 0.19 15.44
C GLY A 74 2.09 0.82 14.06
N ARG A 75 1.16 1.66 13.61
CA ARG A 75 1.29 2.40 12.34
C ARG A 75 2.50 3.33 12.30
N LYS A 76 2.95 3.87 13.45
CA LYS A 76 4.18 4.67 13.52
C LYS A 76 5.42 3.79 13.32
N LEU A 77 5.47 2.63 13.96
CA LEU A 77 6.56 1.66 13.81
C LEU A 77 6.61 1.11 12.37
N LEU A 78 5.46 0.73 11.82
CA LEU A 78 5.36 0.22 10.45
C LEU A 78 5.83 1.25 9.42
N ARG A 79 5.47 2.52 9.60
CA ARG A 79 6.00 3.60 8.75
C ARG A 79 7.52 3.74 8.83
N ALA A 80 8.11 3.51 10.01
CA ALA A 80 9.55 3.57 10.17
C ALA A 80 10.24 2.41 9.45
N GLU A 81 9.71 1.19 9.57
CA GLU A 81 10.20 0.00 8.86
C GLU A 81 10.09 0.15 7.33
N LEU A 82 8.99 0.72 6.86
CA LEU A 82 8.73 0.92 5.43
C LEU A 82 9.32 2.22 4.86
N ALA A 83 10.08 3.01 5.64
CA ALA A 83 10.55 4.31 5.19
C ALA A 83 11.45 4.23 3.95
N SER A 84 12.43 3.32 3.96
CA SER A 84 13.32 3.10 2.81
C SER A 84 12.56 2.58 1.60
N TYR A 85 11.63 1.66 1.82
CA TYR A 85 10.75 1.11 0.79
C TYR A 85 9.90 2.20 0.15
N ALA A 86 9.25 3.04 0.96
CA ALA A 86 8.40 4.13 0.49
C ALA A 86 9.18 5.17 -0.32
N ASN A 87 10.44 5.44 0.04
CA ASN A 87 11.31 6.33 -0.72
C ASN A 87 11.73 5.71 -2.07
N ALA A 88 12.08 4.43 -2.09
CA ALA A 88 12.49 3.72 -3.31
C ALA A 88 11.36 3.64 -4.35
N HIS A 89 10.11 3.58 -3.90
CA HIS A 89 8.93 3.41 -4.76
C HIS A 89 8.11 4.69 -4.95
N GLY A 90 8.61 5.84 -4.49
CA GLY A 90 7.93 7.14 -4.69
C GLY A 90 6.69 7.37 -3.80
N PHE A 91 6.40 6.49 -2.84
CA PHE A 91 5.36 6.71 -1.82
C PHE A 91 5.77 7.76 -0.76
N GLY A 92 7.05 8.14 -0.71
CA GLY A 92 7.66 8.97 0.32
C GLY A 92 7.26 10.47 0.37
N ARG A 93 6.39 10.97 -0.52
CA ARG A 93 5.86 12.35 -0.43
C ARG A 93 4.43 12.44 -0.96
N SER A 94 3.49 12.85 -0.11
CA SER A 94 2.12 13.14 -0.55
C SER A 94 1.39 14.22 0.26
N THR A 95 2.10 15.02 1.07
CA THR A 95 1.48 16.19 1.73
C THR A 95 2.15 17.52 1.39
N GLN A 96 3.47 17.55 1.14
CA GLN A 96 4.16 18.79 0.75
C GLN A 96 4.02 19.09 -0.75
N ASP A 97 4.08 18.08 -1.61
CA ASP A 97 4.04 18.25 -3.08
C ASP A 97 2.65 18.74 -3.57
N GLN A 98 1.58 18.38 -2.85
CA GLN A 98 0.21 18.85 -3.12
C GLN A 98 -0.02 20.32 -2.69
N ILE A 99 0.72 20.82 -1.70
CA ILE A 99 0.62 22.20 -1.20
C ILE A 99 1.43 23.13 -2.11
N SER A 100 2.65 22.74 -2.50
CA SER A 100 3.47 23.54 -3.42
C SER A 100 2.85 23.68 -4.82
N ALA A 101 2.15 22.65 -5.32
CA ALA A 101 1.42 22.75 -6.58
C ALA A 101 0.20 23.69 -6.52
N LYS A 102 -0.47 23.79 -5.36
CA LYS A 102 -1.60 24.72 -5.16
C LYS A 102 -1.16 26.17 -4.93
N GLU A 103 0.02 26.41 -4.37
CA GLU A 103 0.58 27.76 -4.15
C GLU A 103 1.05 28.39 -5.48
N GLN A 104 1.52 27.59 -6.44
CA GLN A 104 2.02 28.07 -7.75
C GLN A 104 0.92 28.35 -8.79
N LEU A 105 -0.33 28.00 -8.50
CA LEU A 105 -1.51 28.25 -9.34
C LEU A 105 -2.36 29.45 -8.87
N ARG A 106 -1.89 30.20 -7.86
CA ARG A 106 -2.39 31.52 -7.46
C ARG A 106 -1.20 32.48 -7.58
N GLU A 107 -0.92 33.10 -8.72
CA GLU A 107 -1.57 34.32 -9.25
C GLU A 107 -0.64 34.90 -10.34
N PRO A 108 -1.03 35.93 -11.12
CA PRO A 108 -2.27 36.73 -11.07
C PRO A 108 -3.27 36.50 -12.22
#